data_AF-A0A101DC57-F1
#
_entry.id   AF-A0A101DC57-F1
#
_cell.length_a   1.000
_cell.length_b   1.000
_cell.length_c   1.000
_cell.angle_alpha   90.00
_cell.angle_beta   90.00
_cell.angle_gamma   90.00
#
_symmetry.space_group_name_H-M   'P 1'
#
loop_
_entity.id
_entity.type
_entity.pdbx_description
1 polymer ?
#
loop_
_entity_poly.entity_id
_entity_poly.type
_entity_poly.pdbx_seq_one_letter_code
_entity_poly.pdbx_strand_id
1 'polypeptide(L)'
;MSRKLLLALTFLVVLGIAVVVMAATYELFLLFNSWLEGKPLGIVKISVETPKADGICFIAVHRFFTPINPTKAWNQTDVIYRGKVKCGESVVVKDTIRLMQVGAREVKGEVMPIYDSPEYAVVVVSKSGGFNRIIQTDIVKPITEVKVKAEFESGESARPAEAPSTSRTCKISSNPDACVLDVKLAYINSIPGLKTAFGLEGVRPSAMHVEGWGSSCISSEPDTACPPSAWRSGGKKLTISNVGEISDYVSSGQRAIVWGGVEYLYERHAVWDDEFEAYWKYEFFYPRAIGGLSTPQVVGSYTPPPTPPSYAAGPQNGSCEINFEKPYPSDTKLNLTAQAVLNIGEVSLSISISPYQSGDDRHPTPYLSIVDISGKGYPWYYWWYKNNDRMTYEVEFYGS
;
A
#
# COMPACT_ATOMS: atom_id res chain seq x y z
N MET A 1 12.15 -45.93 26.75
CA MET A 1 11.01 -45.39 25.98
C MET A 1 10.06 -46.55 25.68
N SER A 2 8.78 -46.47 26.07
CA SER A 2 7.88 -47.63 25.93
C SER A 2 7.56 -47.91 24.45
N ARG A 3 7.39 -49.17 24.08
CA ARG A 3 7.09 -49.61 22.69
C ARG A 3 5.84 -48.93 22.12
N LYS A 4 4.88 -48.58 22.99
CA LYS A 4 3.66 -47.84 22.65
C LYS A 4 3.94 -46.37 22.31
N LEU A 5 4.87 -45.72 23.02
CA LEU A 5 5.27 -44.33 22.76
C LEU A 5 6.03 -44.20 21.44
N LEU A 6 6.89 -45.17 21.11
CA LEU A 6 7.63 -45.20 19.85
C LEU A 6 6.68 -45.34 18.66
N LEU A 7 5.74 -46.29 18.71
CA LEU A 7 4.72 -46.50 17.67
C LEU A 7 3.82 -45.27 17.44
N ALA A 8 3.41 -44.59 18.51
CA ALA A 8 2.62 -43.36 18.41
C ALA A 8 3.41 -42.23 17.72
N LEU A 9 4.71 -42.10 18.03
CA LEU A 9 5.57 -41.09 17.41
C LEU A 9 5.78 -41.37 15.92
N THR A 10 6.05 -42.63 15.53
CA THR A 10 6.23 -43.00 14.12
C THR A 10 4.94 -42.79 13.34
N PHE A 11 3.78 -43.11 13.92
CA PHE A 11 2.49 -42.89 13.29
C PHE A 11 2.22 -41.39 13.07
N LEU A 12 2.47 -40.54 14.05
CA LEU A 12 2.33 -39.09 13.93
C LEU A 12 3.27 -38.48 12.88
N VAL A 13 4.52 -38.97 12.80
CA VAL A 13 5.50 -38.52 11.79
C VAL A 13 5.08 -38.96 10.39
N VAL A 14 4.64 -40.21 10.21
CA VAL A 14 4.16 -40.71 8.91
C VAL A 14 2.87 -40.01 8.48
N LEU A 15 1.95 -39.75 9.41
CA LEU A 15 0.73 -39.00 9.13
C LEU A 15 1.05 -37.55 8.75
N GLY A 16 1.99 -36.91 9.46
CA GLY A 16 2.47 -35.57 9.14
C GLY A 16 3.10 -35.48 7.75
N ILE A 17 3.95 -36.43 7.38
CA ILE A 17 4.58 -36.49 6.05
C ILE A 17 3.53 -36.76 4.97
N ALA A 18 2.57 -37.67 5.20
CA ALA A 18 1.52 -37.97 4.24
C ALA A 18 0.59 -36.78 3.98
N VAL A 19 0.24 -36.01 5.03
CA VAL A 19 -0.58 -34.80 4.91
C VAL A 19 0.16 -33.70 4.13
N VAL A 20 1.47 -33.53 4.37
CA VAL A 20 2.30 -32.56 3.64
C VAL A 20 2.45 -32.93 2.16
N VAL A 21 2.67 -34.21 1.86
CA VAL A 21 2.78 -34.70 0.47
C VAL A 21 1.43 -34.60 -0.25
N MET A 22 0.32 -34.99 0.38
CA MET A 22 -1.01 -34.87 -0.23
C MET A 22 -1.40 -33.41 -0.52
N ALA A 23 -1.13 -32.50 0.40
CA ALA A 23 -1.40 -31.07 0.21
C ALA A 23 -0.56 -30.49 -0.94
N ALA A 24 0.72 -30.85 -1.03
CA ALA A 24 1.58 -30.44 -2.15
C ALA A 24 1.09 -31.02 -3.49
N THR A 25 0.65 -32.29 -3.51
CA THR A 25 0.12 -32.91 -4.74
C THR A 25 -1.20 -32.31 -5.20
N TYR A 26 -2.10 -31.91 -4.29
CA TYR A 26 -3.36 -31.28 -4.66
C TYR A 26 -3.15 -29.89 -5.26
N GLU A 27 -2.28 -29.08 -4.66
CA GLU A 27 -1.95 -27.74 -5.18
C GLU A 27 -1.34 -27.83 -6.58
N LEU A 28 -0.37 -28.73 -6.78
CA LEU A 28 0.25 -28.94 -8.09
C LEU A 28 -0.75 -29.46 -9.11
N PHE A 29 -1.65 -30.36 -8.72
CA PHE A 29 -2.70 -30.89 -9.60
C PHE A 29 -3.70 -29.80 -10.02
N LEU A 30 -4.15 -28.96 -9.08
CA LEU A 30 -5.06 -27.85 -9.36
C LEU A 30 -4.42 -26.85 -10.33
N LEU A 31 -3.15 -26.47 -10.08
CA LEU A 31 -2.41 -25.58 -10.95
C LEU A 31 -2.23 -26.20 -12.33
N PHE A 32 -1.74 -27.44 -12.41
CA PHE A 32 -1.52 -28.13 -13.67
C PHE A 32 -2.78 -28.21 -14.54
N ASN A 33 -3.92 -28.63 -13.97
CA ASN A 33 -5.17 -28.71 -14.72
C ASN A 33 -5.66 -27.33 -15.18
N SER A 34 -5.59 -26.32 -14.33
CA SER A 34 -6.02 -24.96 -14.71
C SER A 34 -5.21 -24.39 -15.88
N TRP A 35 -3.92 -24.72 -15.93
CA TRP A 35 -3.05 -24.33 -17.03
C TRP A 35 -3.36 -25.10 -18.31
N LEU A 36 -3.64 -26.40 -18.23
CA LEU A 36 -4.11 -27.20 -19.38
C LEU A 36 -5.44 -26.69 -19.95
N GLU A 37 -6.33 -26.17 -19.10
CA GLU A 37 -7.61 -25.58 -19.49
C GLU A 37 -7.48 -24.15 -20.05
N GLY A 38 -6.26 -23.60 -20.15
CA GLY A 38 -6.01 -22.25 -20.65
C GLY A 38 -6.46 -21.13 -19.69
N LYS A 39 -6.70 -21.45 -18.42
CA LYS A 39 -7.09 -20.51 -17.35
C LYS A 39 -6.07 -20.60 -16.21
N PRO A 40 -4.82 -20.19 -16.44
CA PRO A 40 -3.74 -20.42 -15.48
C PRO A 40 -4.07 -19.79 -14.12
N LEU A 41 -4.04 -20.61 -13.08
CA LEU A 41 -4.16 -20.17 -11.70
C LEU A 41 -2.78 -20.05 -11.04
N GLY A 42 -2.75 -19.30 -9.94
CA GLY A 42 -1.66 -19.22 -8.99
C GLY A 42 -2.18 -19.37 -7.56
N ILE A 43 -1.28 -19.65 -6.62
CA ILE A 43 -1.56 -19.74 -5.19
C ILE A 43 -0.66 -18.77 -4.45
N VAL A 44 -1.27 -17.88 -3.66
CA VAL A 44 -0.56 -17.03 -2.70
C VAL A 44 -0.69 -17.66 -1.32
N LYS A 45 0.43 -18.05 -0.72
CA LYS A 45 0.51 -18.58 0.64
C LYS A 45 0.97 -17.48 1.59
N ILE A 46 0.08 -17.06 2.48
CA ILE A 46 0.36 -16.03 3.48
C ILE A 46 0.58 -16.75 4.82
N SER A 47 1.85 -16.88 5.20
CA SER A 47 2.27 -17.46 6.48
C SER A 47 2.25 -16.37 7.54
N VAL A 48 1.22 -16.37 8.39
CA VAL A 48 1.05 -15.42 9.49
C VAL A 48 1.60 -16.03 10.76
N GLU A 49 2.69 -15.47 11.29
CA GLU A 49 3.22 -15.79 12.62
C GLU A 49 2.54 -14.88 13.64
N THR A 50 1.75 -15.45 14.55
CA THR A 50 1.06 -14.67 15.57
C THR A 50 2.00 -14.23 16.69
N PRO A 51 1.69 -13.14 17.40
CA PRO A 51 2.55 -12.65 18.48
C PRO A 51 2.59 -13.66 19.62
N LYS A 52 3.74 -13.73 20.30
CA LYS A 52 3.85 -14.50 21.55
C LYS A 52 3.10 -13.77 22.66
N ALA A 53 1.86 -14.18 22.88
CA ALA A 53 0.97 -13.68 23.91
C ALA A 53 0.20 -14.85 24.54
N ASP A 54 -0.42 -14.61 25.68
CA ASP A 54 -1.28 -15.62 26.30
C ASP A 54 -2.65 -15.69 25.63
N GLY A 55 -3.19 -16.89 25.52
CA GLY A 55 -4.55 -17.14 25.05
C GLY A 55 -4.67 -17.35 23.54
N ILE A 56 -5.77 -16.85 22.99
CA ILE A 56 -6.20 -17.08 21.61
C ILE A 56 -6.00 -15.81 20.78
N CYS A 57 -5.48 -16.01 19.57
CA CYS A 57 -5.33 -15.01 18.54
C CYS A 57 -6.34 -15.30 17.43
N PHE A 58 -7.25 -14.36 17.20
CA PHE A 58 -8.10 -14.35 16.01
C PHE A 58 -7.32 -13.74 14.84
N ILE A 59 -7.39 -14.37 13.68
CA ILE A 59 -6.72 -13.93 12.47
C ILE A 59 -7.77 -13.75 11.39
N ALA A 60 -7.71 -12.61 10.70
CA ALA A 60 -8.45 -12.37 9.47
C ALA A 60 -7.49 -11.98 8.35
N VAL A 61 -7.69 -12.56 7.18
CA VAL A 61 -6.96 -12.19 5.96
C VAL A 61 -7.96 -11.82 4.88
N HIS A 62 -7.78 -10.62 4.36
CA HIS A 62 -8.63 -10.01 3.35
C HIS A 62 -7.81 -9.76 2.08
N ARG A 63 -8.43 -9.97 0.93
CA ARG A 63 -7.83 -9.65 -0.37
C ARG A 63 -8.42 -8.37 -0.92
N PHE A 64 -7.56 -7.48 -1.40
CA PHE A 64 -7.98 -6.30 -2.16
C PHE A 64 -8.32 -6.66 -3.61
N PHE A 65 -9.28 -5.95 -4.18
CA PHE A 65 -9.68 -6.09 -5.59
C PHE A 65 -8.54 -5.77 -6.56
N THR A 66 -8.41 -6.57 -7.62
CA THR A 66 -7.76 -6.17 -8.88
C THR A 66 -8.70 -6.44 -10.06
N PRO A 67 -8.52 -5.78 -11.22
CA PRO A 67 -9.34 -6.04 -12.40
C PRO A 67 -9.34 -7.51 -12.86
N ILE A 68 -8.25 -8.24 -12.62
CA ILE A 68 -8.10 -9.65 -12.99
C ILE A 68 -8.59 -10.58 -11.88
N ASN A 69 -8.40 -10.20 -10.62
CA ASN A 69 -8.79 -10.94 -9.43
C ASN A 69 -9.85 -10.15 -8.66
N PRO A 70 -11.10 -10.11 -9.16
CA PRO A 70 -12.16 -9.35 -8.52
C PRO A 70 -12.57 -9.95 -7.18
N THR A 71 -13.21 -9.13 -6.36
CA THR A 71 -13.85 -9.53 -5.11
C THR A 71 -15.34 -9.76 -5.30
N LYS A 72 -15.98 -10.53 -4.42
CA LYS A 72 -17.42 -10.87 -4.49
C LYS A 72 -18.29 -9.63 -4.43
N ALA A 73 -17.99 -8.72 -3.52
CA ALA A 73 -18.61 -7.41 -3.44
C ALA A 73 -17.77 -6.42 -4.24
N TRP A 74 -18.38 -5.79 -5.25
CA TRP A 74 -17.70 -4.83 -6.12
C TRP A 74 -17.01 -3.73 -5.30
N ASN A 75 -15.69 -3.60 -5.48
CA ASN A 75 -14.80 -2.65 -4.80
C ASN A 75 -14.60 -2.81 -3.29
N GLN A 76 -15.03 -3.92 -2.68
CA GLN A 76 -14.72 -4.21 -1.28
C GLN A 76 -13.64 -5.29 -1.15
N THR A 77 -13.09 -5.48 0.04
CA THR A 77 -12.20 -6.60 0.30
C THR A 77 -12.96 -7.93 0.40
N ASP A 78 -12.33 -9.01 -0.05
CA ASP A 78 -12.86 -10.38 0.13
C ASP A 78 -12.21 -11.05 1.33
N VAL A 79 -13.03 -11.66 2.18
CA VAL A 79 -12.55 -12.52 3.27
C VAL A 79 -11.98 -13.81 2.70
N ILE A 80 -10.67 -14.00 2.83
CA ILE A 80 -9.97 -15.23 2.43
C ILE A 80 -9.91 -16.22 3.60
N TYR A 81 -9.68 -15.71 4.81
CA TYR A 81 -9.57 -16.53 6.00
C TYR A 81 -10.06 -15.78 7.23
N ARG A 82 -10.72 -16.52 8.13
CA ARG A 82 -11.02 -16.13 9.51
C ARG A 82 -10.82 -17.36 10.38
N GLY A 83 -10.08 -17.24 11.46
CA GLY A 83 -9.85 -18.37 12.35
C GLY A 83 -9.18 -17.99 13.66
N LYS A 84 -9.23 -18.93 14.60
CA LYS A 84 -8.64 -18.82 15.92
C LYS A 84 -7.46 -19.79 16.01
N VAL A 85 -6.34 -19.31 16.51
CA VAL A 85 -5.17 -20.14 16.83
C VAL A 85 -4.65 -19.75 18.21
N LYS A 86 -3.84 -20.62 18.80
CA LYS A 86 -3.12 -20.21 20.02
C LYS A 86 -2.10 -19.13 19.64
N CYS A 87 -2.05 -18.05 20.43
CA CYS A 87 -1.04 -17.02 20.19
C CYS A 87 0.38 -17.62 20.31
N GLY A 88 1.28 -17.17 19.42
CA GLY A 88 2.64 -17.71 19.24
C GLY A 88 2.73 -18.84 18.22
N GLU A 89 1.61 -19.28 17.63
CA GLU A 89 1.58 -20.23 16.51
C GLU A 89 1.55 -19.50 15.16
N SER A 90 1.81 -20.27 14.09
CA SER A 90 1.74 -19.79 12.72
C SER A 90 0.61 -20.47 11.96
N VAL A 91 -0.10 -19.70 11.14
CA VAL A 91 -1.09 -20.23 10.19
C VAL A 91 -0.64 -19.94 8.77
N VAL A 92 -0.89 -20.87 7.85
CA VAL A 92 -0.68 -20.66 6.42
C VAL A 92 -2.06 -20.50 5.77
N VAL A 93 -2.38 -19.26 5.41
CA VAL A 93 -3.57 -18.93 4.63
C VAL A 93 -3.24 -19.07 3.16
N LYS A 94 -4.13 -19.68 2.39
CA LYS A 94 -3.93 -19.90 0.95
C LYS A 94 -5.04 -19.18 0.20
N ASP A 95 -4.66 -18.35 -0.75
CA ASP A 95 -5.58 -17.77 -1.73
C ASP A 95 -5.27 -18.29 -3.13
N THR A 96 -6.31 -18.62 -3.89
CA THR A 96 -6.18 -19.01 -5.30
C THR A 96 -6.58 -17.84 -6.17
N ILE A 97 -5.67 -17.46 -7.06
CA ILE A 97 -5.82 -16.31 -7.94
C ILE A 97 -5.70 -16.73 -9.41
N ARG A 98 -6.26 -15.91 -10.30
CA ARG A 98 -5.96 -15.95 -11.73
C ARG A 98 -4.58 -15.36 -11.97
N LEU A 99 -3.78 -16.09 -12.74
CA LEU A 99 -2.43 -15.71 -13.08
C LEU A 99 -2.41 -15.08 -14.49
N MET A 100 -2.53 -13.76 -14.57
CA MET A 100 -2.47 -13.03 -15.85
C MET A 100 -1.17 -12.22 -15.92
N GLN A 101 -0.39 -12.39 -16.99
CA GLN A 101 0.80 -11.59 -17.20
C GLN A 101 0.39 -10.16 -17.59
N VAL A 102 0.87 -9.17 -16.84
CA VAL A 102 0.58 -7.74 -17.06
C VAL A 102 1.82 -6.94 -17.47
N GLY A 103 3.01 -7.56 -17.38
CA GLY A 103 4.26 -6.92 -17.77
C GLY A 103 5.44 -7.90 -17.82
N ALA A 104 6.64 -7.33 -17.91
CA ALA A 104 7.90 -8.04 -17.83
C ALA A 104 8.96 -7.15 -17.18
N ARG A 105 9.90 -7.74 -16.44
CA ARG A 105 11.05 -7.05 -15.83
C ARG A 105 12.34 -7.79 -16.11
N GLU A 106 13.41 -7.04 -16.30
CA GLU A 106 14.75 -7.62 -16.40
C GLU A 106 15.39 -7.70 -15.02
N VAL A 107 15.78 -8.91 -14.60
CA VAL A 107 16.46 -9.17 -13.34
C VAL A 107 17.75 -9.91 -13.67
N LYS A 108 18.90 -9.27 -13.46
CA LYS A 108 20.23 -9.84 -13.74
C LYS A 108 20.39 -10.39 -15.18
N GLY A 109 19.82 -9.69 -16.17
CA GLY A 109 19.86 -10.10 -17.57
C GLY A 109 18.78 -11.10 -17.99
N GLU A 110 17.94 -11.56 -17.06
CA GLU A 110 16.82 -12.47 -17.36
C GLU A 110 15.50 -11.68 -17.40
N VAL A 111 14.73 -11.86 -18.47
CA VAL A 111 13.39 -11.28 -18.60
C VAL A 111 12.38 -12.16 -17.87
N MET A 112 11.90 -11.69 -16.73
CA MET A 112 10.87 -12.36 -15.93
C MET A 112 9.48 -11.77 -16.21
N PRO A 113 8.44 -12.61 -16.34
CA PRO A 113 7.07 -12.11 -16.42
C PRO A 113 6.64 -11.47 -15.09
N ILE A 114 5.84 -10.42 -15.17
CA ILE A 114 5.14 -9.85 -14.02
C ILE A 114 3.66 -10.19 -14.14
N TYR A 115 3.10 -10.77 -13.10
CA TYR A 115 1.70 -11.14 -13.03
C TYR A 115 0.88 -10.11 -12.24
N ASP A 116 -0.41 -10.00 -12.56
CA ASP A 116 -1.37 -9.32 -11.69
C ASP A 116 -1.23 -9.88 -10.27
N SER A 117 -1.02 -8.99 -9.29
CA SER A 117 -0.71 -9.41 -7.92
C SER A 117 -1.58 -8.65 -6.93
N PRO A 118 -2.66 -9.27 -6.40
CA PRO A 118 -3.52 -8.63 -5.42
C PRO A 118 -2.77 -8.36 -4.12
N GLU A 119 -3.08 -7.24 -3.48
CA GLU A 119 -2.61 -6.95 -2.13
C GLU A 119 -3.53 -7.63 -1.11
N TYR A 120 -3.05 -7.79 0.12
CA TYR A 120 -3.84 -8.38 1.21
C TYR A 120 -3.80 -7.51 2.46
N ALA A 121 -4.88 -7.47 3.22
CA ALA A 121 -4.87 -6.97 4.59
C ALA A 121 -4.86 -8.15 5.56
N VAL A 122 -3.90 -8.15 6.48
CA VAL A 122 -3.79 -9.15 7.55
C VAL A 122 -4.09 -8.46 8.87
N VAL A 123 -4.99 -9.05 9.64
CA VAL A 123 -5.35 -8.61 10.97
C VAL A 123 -5.13 -9.75 11.95
N VAL A 124 -4.54 -9.43 13.11
CA VAL A 124 -4.48 -10.33 14.26
C VAL A 124 -5.06 -9.59 15.46
N VAL A 125 -5.96 -10.25 16.19
CA VAL A 125 -6.65 -9.70 17.35
C VAL A 125 -6.49 -10.66 18.52
N SER A 126 -6.16 -10.14 19.69
CA SER A 126 -6.16 -10.90 20.94
C SER A 126 -6.61 -10.01 22.10
N LYS A 127 -6.79 -10.59 23.28
CA LYS A 127 -7.01 -9.81 24.51
C LYS A 127 -5.85 -8.87 24.84
N SER A 128 -4.65 -9.22 24.39
CA SER A 128 -3.41 -8.48 24.66
C SER A 128 -3.19 -7.31 23.70
N GLY A 129 -3.91 -7.25 22.57
CA GLY A 129 -3.73 -6.19 21.59
C GLY A 129 -4.17 -6.59 20.18
N GLY A 130 -3.90 -5.69 19.24
CA GLY A 130 -4.27 -5.81 17.84
C GLY A 130 -3.09 -5.50 16.91
N PHE A 131 -3.07 -6.17 15.77
CA PHE A 131 -2.13 -5.94 14.67
C PHE A 131 -2.94 -5.83 13.37
N ASN A 132 -2.56 -4.90 12.50
CA ASN A 132 -3.04 -4.86 11.13
C ASN A 132 -1.90 -4.46 10.19
N ARG A 133 -1.87 -5.04 8.98
CA ARG A 133 -0.90 -4.67 7.95
C ARG A 133 -1.43 -4.96 6.54
N ILE A 134 -1.15 -4.03 5.63
CA ILE A 134 -1.32 -4.19 4.19
C ILE A 134 -0.06 -4.82 3.61
N ILE A 135 -0.25 -5.89 2.87
CA ILE A 135 0.80 -6.76 2.34
C ILE A 135 0.82 -6.62 0.83
N GLN A 136 1.93 -6.10 0.34
CA GLN A 136 2.26 -6.10 -1.09
C GLN A 136 2.66 -7.51 -1.51
N THR A 137 2.16 -7.97 -2.65
CA THR A 137 2.60 -9.23 -3.24
C THR A 137 3.26 -8.97 -4.59
N ASP A 138 4.37 -9.66 -4.82
CA ASP A 138 5.10 -9.65 -6.09
C ASP A 138 5.07 -11.08 -6.66
N ILE A 139 4.11 -11.34 -7.54
CA ILE A 139 3.89 -12.68 -8.07
C ILE A 139 4.73 -12.84 -9.32
N VAL A 140 5.76 -13.66 -9.19
CA VAL A 140 6.68 -14.04 -10.28
C VAL A 140 6.72 -15.53 -10.56
N LYS A 141 5.95 -16.31 -9.80
CA LYS A 141 5.83 -17.76 -9.97
C LYS A 141 4.44 -18.25 -9.54
N PRO A 142 3.99 -19.43 -10.01
CA PRO A 142 2.65 -19.93 -9.74
C PRO A 142 2.33 -20.14 -8.26
N ILE A 143 3.32 -20.46 -7.43
CA ILE A 143 3.17 -20.53 -5.97
C ILE A 143 4.05 -19.45 -5.34
N THR A 144 3.44 -18.41 -4.80
CA THR A 144 4.11 -17.30 -4.14
C THR A 144 3.89 -17.40 -2.64
N GLU A 145 4.95 -17.27 -1.85
CA GLU A 145 4.87 -17.34 -0.39
C GLU A 145 5.24 -15.99 0.20
N VAL A 146 4.43 -15.51 1.12
CA VAL A 146 4.62 -14.25 1.84
C VAL A 146 4.58 -14.54 3.33
N LYS A 147 5.59 -14.07 4.06
CA LYS A 147 5.66 -14.23 5.51
C LYS A 147 5.26 -12.92 6.17
N VAL A 148 4.35 -13.01 7.13
CA VAL A 148 3.86 -11.88 7.92
C VAL A 148 4.11 -12.21 9.37
N LYS A 149 4.98 -11.44 10.02
CA LYS A 149 5.19 -11.52 11.46
C LYS A 149 4.34 -10.46 12.14
N ALA A 150 3.34 -10.89 12.89
CA ALA A 150 2.50 -9.99 13.66
C ALA A 150 3.17 -9.66 14.99
N GLU A 151 3.15 -8.38 15.37
CA GLU A 151 3.67 -7.88 16.64
C GLU A 151 2.63 -6.90 17.21
N PHE A 152 2.25 -7.06 18.48
CA PHE A 152 1.22 -6.23 19.12
C PHE A 152 1.70 -4.83 19.52
N GLU A 153 2.98 -4.53 19.27
CA GLU A 153 3.56 -3.21 19.45
C GLU A 153 4.54 -2.91 18.32
N SER A 154 4.13 -2.02 17.41
CA SER A 154 5.02 -1.08 16.69
C SER A 154 4.24 -0.44 15.54
N GLY A 155 3.79 0.80 15.75
CA GLY A 155 3.15 1.56 14.69
C GLY A 155 2.75 2.95 15.13
N GLU A 156 2.74 3.89 14.18
CA GLU A 156 2.17 5.21 14.41
C GLU A 156 0.69 5.04 14.77
N SER A 157 0.36 5.49 15.98
CA SER A 157 -0.96 5.33 16.57
C SER A 157 -1.81 6.54 16.23
N ALA A 158 -3.06 6.30 15.84
CA ALA A 158 -4.00 7.40 15.72
C ALA A 158 -4.18 8.01 17.11
N ARG A 159 -4.30 9.33 17.13
CA ARG A 159 -4.57 10.06 18.37
C ARG A 159 -6.04 10.45 18.39
N PRO A 160 -6.66 10.57 19.57
CA PRO A 160 -7.92 11.30 19.67
C PRO A 160 -7.76 12.64 18.95
N ALA A 161 -8.72 13.00 18.10
CA ALA A 161 -8.64 14.27 17.40
C ALA A 161 -8.73 15.42 18.42
N GLU A 162 -7.80 16.38 18.34
CA GLU A 162 -8.03 17.71 18.93
C GLU A 162 -9.06 18.44 18.07
N ALA A 163 -9.77 19.43 18.65
CA ALA A 163 -10.89 20.12 18.01
C ALA A 163 -10.59 20.46 16.53
N PRO A 164 -11.56 20.25 15.60
CA PRO A 164 -11.28 20.19 14.17
C PRO A 164 -10.64 21.48 13.65
N SER A 165 -9.31 21.45 13.45
CA SER A 165 -8.54 22.59 12.99
C SER A 165 -8.52 22.64 11.47
N THR A 166 -9.63 23.00 10.82
CA THR A 166 -9.71 23.35 9.38
C THR A 166 -9.18 22.33 8.33
N SER A 167 -8.60 21.20 8.74
CA SER A 167 -8.15 20.14 7.85
C SER A 167 -9.30 19.19 7.53
N ARG A 168 -9.32 18.75 6.27
CA ARG A 168 -10.45 18.07 5.63
C ARG A 168 -10.82 16.82 6.42
N THR A 169 -12.07 16.79 6.86
CA THR A 169 -12.64 15.77 7.72
C THR A 169 -13.30 14.69 6.87
N CYS A 170 -12.96 13.42 7.08
CA CYS A 170 -13.70 12.28 6.55
C CYS A 170 -14.78 11.87 7.55
N LYS A 171 -16.04 11.79 7.13
CA LYS A 171 -17.16 11.33 7.95
C LYS A 171 -17.67 10.01 7.39
N ILE A 172 -17.71 8.99 8.25
CA ILE A 172 -18.21 7.66 7.96
C ILE A 172 -19.60 7.54 8.60
N SER A 173 -20.59 7.29 7.75
CA SER A 173 -22.01 7.23 8.08
C SER A 173 -22.62 5.84 7.86
N SER A 174 -21.98 5.00 7.04
CA SER A 174 -22.41 3.63 6.76
C SER A 174 -21.24 2.63 6.80
N ASN A 175 -21.54 1.36 6.59
CA ASN A 175 -20.53 0.32 6.39
C ASN A 175 -20.91 -0.56 5.19
N PRO A 176 -20.13 -0.56 4.09
CA PRO A 176 -18.97 0.29 3.85
C PRO A 176 -19.35 1.77 3.66
N ASP A 177 -18.35 2.65 3.65
CA ASP A 177 -18.50 4.06 3.26
C ASP A 177 -17.20 4.57 2.63
N ALA A 178 -17.25 5.66 1.87
CA ALA A 178 -16.09 6.23 1.19
C ALA A 178 -16.01 7.74 1.37
N CYS A 179 -14.80 8.27 1.37
CA CYS A 179 -14.57 9.71 1.43
C CYS A 179 -13.32 10.10 0.65
N VAL A 180 -13.25 11.36 0.23
CA VAL A 180 -12.07 11.92 -0.42
C VAL A 180 -11.27 12.74 0.59
N LEU A 181 -9.99 12.43 0.71
CA LEU A 181 -9.04 13.16 1.54
C LEU A 181 -7.93 13.75 0.67
N ASP A 182 -7.47 14.92 1.06
CA ASP A 182 -6.33 15.57 0.41
C ASP A 182 -5.02 15.02 0.93
N VAL A 183 -4.21 14.52 -0.01
CA VAL A 183 -2.89 13.96 0.29
C VAL A 183 -1.82 14.78 -0.41
N LYS A 184 -0.73 15.08 0.29
CA LYS A 184 0.45 15.68 -0.33
C LYS A 184 1.14 14.60 -1.16
N LEU A 185 1.09 14.71 -2.48
CA LEU A 185 1.65 13.70 -3.39
C LEU A 185 3.11 14.00 -3.73
N ALA A 186 3.48 15.27 -3.88
CA ALA A 186 4.84 15.66 -4.23
C ALA A 186 5.19 17.09 -3.79
N TYR A 187 6.48 17.37 -3.71
CA TYR A 187 7.01 18.72 -3.81
C TYR A 187 7.52 18.94 -5.23
N ILE A 188 7.18 20.10 -5.80
CA ILE A 188 7.75 20.57 -7.06
C ILE A 188 8.50 21.88 -6.83
N ASN A 189 9.64 21.99 -7.50
CA ASN A 189 10.45 23.19 -7.52
C ASN A 189 10.57 23.68 -8.96
N SER A 190 10.47 25.00 -9.12
CA SER A 190 10.79 25.70 -10.36
C SER A 190 11.94 26.68 -10.09
N ILE A 191 12.66 27.03 -11.15
CA ILE A 191 13.70 28.04 -11.17
C ILE A 191 13.42 29.05 -12.29
N PRO A 192 14.01 30.26 -12.26
CA PRO A 192 13.78 31.28 -13.29
C PRO A 192 14.09 30.77 -14.70
N GLY A 193 13.08 30.72 -15.57
CA GLY A 193 13.21 30.22 -16.94
C GLY A 193 12.50 28.89 -17.20
N LEU A 194 12.07 28.17 -16.16
CA LEU A 194 11.26 26.95 -16.30
C LEU A 194 9.89 27.09 -15.64
N LYS A 195 8.91 26.42 -16.22
CA LYS A 195 7.66 26.04 -15.56
C LYS A 195 7.70 24.55 -15.24
N THR A 196 7.34 24.18 -14.02
CA THR A 196 7.31 22.78 -13.57
C THR A 196 5.90 22.40 -13.14
N ALA A 197 5.42 21.24 -13.56
CA ALA A 197 4.17 20.64 -13.11
C ALA A 197 4.35 19.15 -12.79
N PHE A 198 3.51 18.62 -11.91
CA PHE A 198 3.42 17.19 -11.60
C PHE A 198 2.30 16.54 -12.40
N GLY A 199 2.54 15.37 -12.98
CA GLY A 199 1.61 14.62 -13.81
C GLY A 199 1.36 13.19 -13.33
N LEU A 200 0.12 12.74 -13.52
CA LEU A 200 -0.36 11.38 -13.40
C LEU A 200 -0.85 10.95 -14.79
N GLU A 201 -0.15 10.07 -15.51
CA GLU A 201 -0.45 9.78 -16.93
C GLU A 201 -1.79 9.06 -17.15
N GLY A 202 -2.53 9.48 -18.19
CA GLY A 202 -3.88 9.03 -18.54
C GLY A 202 -4.00 7.79 -19.43
N VAL A 203 -2.90 7.23 -19.94
CA VAL A 203 -2.95 6.00 -20.75
C VAL A 203 -2.30 4.86 -19.98
N ARG A 204 -3.10 4.25 -19.09
CA ARG A 204 -2.77 3.16 -18.14
C ARG A 204 -2.17 3.70 -16.83
N PRO A 205 -2.80 3.39 -15.69
CA PRO A 205 -2.78 4.29 -14.55
C PRO A 205 -1.38 4.45 -13.96
N SER A 206 -0.95 5.70 -13.78
CA SER A 206 0.17 5.95 -12.86
C SER A 206 -0.26 5.57 -11.45
N ALA A 207 0.61 4.90 -10.71
CA ALA A 207 0.30 4.48 -9.35
C ALA A 207 1.32 5.03 -8.37
N MET A 208 0.84 5.29 -7.16
CA MET A 208 1.68 5.59 -6.00
C MET A 208 1.23 4.72 -4.84
N HIS A 209 2.12 4.43 -3.90
CA HIS A 209 1.68 3.85 -2.64
C HIS A 209 1.37 4.96 -1.64
N VAL A 210 0.19 4.88 -1.04
CA VAL A 210 -0.31 5.83 -0.06
C VAL A 210 -0.66 5.06 1.23
N GLU A 211 -0.48 5.70 2.37
CA GLU A 211 -0.82 5.15 3.69
C GLU A 211 -2.28 4.70 3.79
N GLY A 212 -2.48 3.46 4.20
CA GLY A 212 -3.74 2.93 4.71
C GLY A 212 -3.69 2.76 6.22
N TRP A 213 -4.86 2.73 6.84
CA TRP A 213 -5.05 2.58 8.27
C TRP A 213 -5.95 1.38 8.57
N GLY A 214 -5.82 0.84 9.77
CA GLY A 214 -6.73 -0.18 10.27
C GLY A 214 -6.78 -0.19 11.79
N SER A 215 -7.78 -0.86 12.31
CA SER A 215 -7.92 -1.10 13.74
C SER A 215 -8.39 -2.51 14.01
N SER A 216 -8.15 -2.97 15.23
CA SER A 216 -8.73 -4.20 15.73
C SER A 216 -8.92 -4.19 17.23
N CYS A 217 -10.04 -4.77 17.68
CA CYS A 217 -10.42 -4.79 19.08
C CYS A 217 -11.42 -5.92 19.38
N ILE A 218 -11.65 -6.18 20.66
CA ILE A 218 -12.73 -7.05 21.13
C ILE A 218 -13.83 -6.15 21.70
N SER A 219 -15.09 -6.43 21.38
CA SER A 219 -16.23 -5.64 21.89
C SER A 219 -17.49 -6.49 22.02
N SER A 220 -18.40 -6.09 22.90
CA SER A 220 -19.76 -6.64 22.98
C SER A 220 -20.71 -6.07 21.91
N GLU A 221 -20.32 -4.98 21.23
CA GLU A 221 -21.18 -4.28 20.27
C GLU A 221 -20.59 -4.37 18.86
N PRO A 222 -21.27 -4.97 17.88
CA PRO A 222 -20.72 -5.17 16.54
C PRO A 222 -20.64 -3.87 15.73
N ASP A 223 -21.50 -2.89 16.06
CA ASP A 223 -21.73 -1.71 15.22
C ASP A 223 -21.05 -0.42 15.68
N THR A 224 -20.32 -0.45 16.79
CA THR A 224 -19.47 0.67 17.21
C THR A 224 -18.11 0.61 16.52
N ALA A 225 -17.39 1.73 16.43
CA ALA A 225 -16.00 1.69 15.99
C ALA A 225 -15.08 1.23 17.14
N CYS A 226 -13.95 0.62 16.80
CA CYS A 226 -12.87 0.40 17.76
C CYS A 226 -12.35 1.75 18.30
N PRO A 227 -11.88 1.79 19.56
CA PRO A 227 -11.41 3.04 20.16
C PRO A 227 -10.23 3.63 19.36
N PRO A 228 -10.02 4.96 19.39
CA PRO A 228 -8.91 5.60 18.66
C PRO A 228 -7.55 4.96 18.95
N SER A 229 -7.34 4.50 20.19
CA SER A 229 -6.11 3.82 20.62
C SER A 229 -5.85 2.48 19.93
N ALA A 230 -6.83 1.89 19.23
CA ALA A 230 -6.67 0.66 18.45
C ALA A 230 -6.28 0.92 16.98
N TRP A 231 -6.42 2.16 16.51
CA TRP A 231 -6.11 2.53 15.13
C TRP A 231 -4.61 2.72 14.92
N ARG A 232 -4.09 2.08 13.88
CA ARG A 232 -2.67 2.12 13.49
C ARG A 232 -2.56 2.24 11.98
N SER A 233 -1.46 2.84 11.54
CA SER A 233 -1.00 2.74 10.16
C SER A 233 -0.92 1.26 9.77
N GLY A 234 -1.66 0.88 8.74
CA GLY A 234 -1.63 -0.44 8.12
C GLY A 234 -0.52 -0.55 7.08
N GLY A 235 0.14 0.56 6.77
CA GLY A 235 1.23 0.63 5.80
C GLY A 235 0.76 1.06 4.43
N LYS A 236 1.65 0.90 3.46
CA LYS A 236 1.47 1.41 2.11
C LYS A 236 0.50 0.54 1.30
N LYS A 237 -0.42 1.18 0.57
CA LYS A 237 -1.38 0.58 -0.33
C LYS A 237 -1.23 1.18 -1.73
N LEU A 238 -1.12 0.33 -2.75
CA LEU A 238 -1.06 0.75 -4.14
C LEU A 238 -2.35 1.50 -4.47
N THR A 239 -2.20 2.74 -4.91
CA THR A 239 -3.28 3.67 -5.20
C THR A 239 -3.10 4.16 -6.64
N ILE A 240 -4.04 3.75 -7.48
CA ILE A 240 -4.05 4.01 -8.92
C ILE A 240 -4.66 5.38 -9.19
N SER A 241 -4.07 6.16 -10.10
CA SER A 241 -4.73 7.33 -10.66
C SER A 241 -5.82 6.91 -11.65
N ASN A 242 -7.05 7.37 -11.42
CA ASN A 242 -8.16 7.16 -12.35
C ASN A 242 -8.25 8.27 -13.41
N VAL A 243 -7.41 9.30 -13.30
CA VAL A 243 -7.40 10.46 -14.20
C VAL A 243 -6.00 10.73 -14.72
N GLY A 244 -5.93 11.14 -15.98
CA GLY A 244 -4.71 11.53 -16.67
C GLY A 244 -4.40 13.02 -16.49
N GLU A 245 -4.28 13.48 -15.25
CA GLU A 245 -4.17 14.91 -14.96
C GLU A 245 -2.73 15.36 -14.78
N ILE A 246 -2.48 16.58 -15.26
CA ILE A 246 -1.31 17.38 -14.94
C ILE A 246 -1.77 18.52 -14.03
N SER A 247 -1.06 18.74 -12.93
CA SER A 247 -1.28 19.90 -12.07
C SER A 247 -0.95 21.21 -12.80
N ASP A 248 -1.43 22.34 -12.27
CA ASP A 248 -1.00 23.65 -12.76
C ASP A 248 0.52 23.82 -12.63
N TYR A 249 1.09 24.62 -13.53
CA TYR A 249 2.51 24.92 -13.50
C TYR A 249 2.87 25.91 -12.40
N VAL A 250 4.00 25.68 -11.72
CA VAL A 250 4.70 26.69 -10.91
C VAL A 250 5.90 27.23 -11.65
N SER A 251 6.25 28.49 -11.40
CA SER A 251 7.30 29.19 -12.15
C SER A 251 8.18 30.07 -11.27
N SER A 252 9.26 30.60 -11.83
CA SER A 252 9.99 31.75 -11.28
C SER A 252 10.57 31.54 -9.88
N GLY A 253 11.23 30.39 -9.65
CA GLY A 253 11.87 30.15 -8.35
C GLY A 253 10.87 29.78 -7.26
N GLN A 254 9.72 29.21 -7.60
CA GLN A 254 8.71 28.80 -6.62
C GLN A 254 8.96 27.35 -6.15
N ARG A 255 8.67 27.12 -4.87
CA ARG A 255 8.47 25.78 -4.30
C ARG A 255 7.00 25.59 -3.96
N ALA A 256 6.44 24.48 -4.40
CA ALA A 256 5.04 24.17 -4.12
C ALA A 256 4.81 22.71 -3.69
N ILE A 257 3.70 22.50 -3.01
CA ILE A 257 3.13 21.19 -2.69
C ILE A 257 2.05 20.88 -3.71
N VAL A 258 2.09 19.68 -4.28
CA VAL A 258 1.03 19.13 -5.11
C VAL A 258 0.13 18.27 -4.23
N TRP A 259 -1.15 18.64 -4.17
CA TRP A 259 -2.17 17.90 -3.43
C TRP A 259 -2.99 17.06 -4.40
N GLY A 260 -3.29 15.82 -4.02
CA GLY A 260 -4.22 14.96 -4.74
C GLY A 260 -5.43 14.61 -3.89
N GLY A 261 -6.60 14.59 -4.52
CA GLY A 261 -7.81 14.05 -3.90
C GLY A 261 -7.77 12.53 -3.96
N VAL A 262 -7.57 11.87 -2.81
CA VAL A 262 -7.49 10.41 -2.69
C VAL A 262 -8.79 9.89 -2.10
N GLU A 263 -9.48 9.02 -2.84
CA GLU A 263 -10.64 8.29 -2.32
C GLU A 263 -10.16 7.20 -1.38
N TYR A 264 -10.65 7.22 -0.15
CA TYR A 264 -10.47 6.18 0.85
C TYR A 264 -11.77 5.42 1.04
N LEU A 265 -11.66 4.09 1.18
CA LEU A 265 -12.77 3.22 1.54
C LEU A 265 -12.63 2.77 3.00
N TYR A 266 -13.75 2.85 3.73
CA TYR A 266 -13.92 2.29 5.06
C TYR A 266 -14.69 0.98 5.01
N GLU A 267 -14.17 -0.04 5.70
CA GLU A 267 -14.85 -1.32 5.91
C GLU A 267 -14.74 -1.75 7.37
N ARG A 268 -15.86 -2.16 7.96
CA ARG A 268 -15.95 -2.74 9.30
C ARG A 268 -16.40 -4.19 9.23
N HIS A 269 -15.76 -5.01 10.04
CA HIS A 269 -16.11 -6.41 10.22
C HIS A 269 -16.18 -6.76 11.71
N ALA A 270 -17.18 -7.57 12.04
CA ALA A 270 -17.37 -8.13 13.37
C ALA A 270 -17.69 -9.63 13.26
N VAL A 271 -17.05 -10.45 14.07
CA VAL A 271 -17.27 -11.91 14.11
C VAL A 271 -17.59 -12.30 15.55
N TRP A 272 -18.82 -12.76 15.78
CA TRP A 272 -19.24 -13.24 17.08
C TRP A 272 -18.48 -14.50 17.48
N ASP A 273 -18.11 -14.60 18.75
CA ASP A 273 -17.47 -15.76 19.33
C ASP A 273 -18.25 -16.23 20.56
N ASP A 274 -18.92 -17.38 20.42
CA ASP A 274 -19.73 -17.97 21.48
C ASP A 274 -18.93 -18.35 22.73
N GLU A 275 -17.62 -18.65 22.60
CA GLU A 275 -16.77 -19.03 23.74
C GLU A 275 -16.35 -17.82 24.58
N PHE A 276 -16.26 -16.65 23.96
CA PHE A 276 -15.83 -15.40 24.60
C PHE A 276 -16.97 -14.43 24.84
N GLU A 277 -18.18 -14.75 24.37
CA GLU A 277 -19.37 -13.90 24.39
C GLU A 277 -19.08 -12.46 23.92
N ALA A 278 -18.28 -12.34 22.85
CA ALA A 278 -17.84 -11.07 22.32
C ALA A 278 -17.60 -11.14 20.81
N TYR A 279 -17.53 -9.98 20.17
CA TYR A 279 -17.14 -9.83 18.78
C TYR A 279 -15.63 -9.59 18.65
N TRP A 280 -14.98 -10.35 17.78
CA TRP A 280 -13.71 -9.97 17.16
C TRP A 280 -13.98 -8.91 16.11
N LYS A 281 -13.57 -7.67 16.38
CA LYS A 281 -13.81 -6.53 15.49
C LYS A 281 -12.52 -6.05 14.86
N TYR A 282 -12.64 -5.68 13.59
CA TYR A 282 -11.56 -5.05 12.87
C TYR A 282 -12.09 -4.19 11.74
N GLU A 283 -11.35 -3.13 11.45
CA GLU A 283 -11.74 -2.09 10.52
C GLU A 283 -10.57 -1.73 9.62
N PHE A 284 -10.90 -1.39 8.38
CA PHE A 284 -9.94 -0.95 7.37
C PHE A 284 -10.34 0.44 6.88
N PHE A 285 -9.35 1.30 6.68
CA PHE A 285 -9.49 2.58 6.03
C PHE A 285 -8.33 2.77 5.06
N TYR A 286 -8.54 2.49 3.78
CA TYR A 286 -7.44 2.37 2.83
C TYR A 286 -7.67 3.18 1.55
N PRO A 287 -6.61 3.71 0.92
CA PRO A 287 -6.74 4.48 -0.30
C PRO A 287 -7.07 3.53 -1.47
N ARG A 288 -8.03 3.95 -2.28
CA ARG A 288 -8.53 3.19 -3.42
C ARG A 288 -8.09 3.79 -4.75
N ALA A 289 -8.19 5.10 -4.90
CA ALA A 289 -7.83 5.79 -6.12
C ALA A 289 -7.43 7.24 -5.88
N ILE A 290 -6.60 7.76 -6.78
CA ILE A 290 -6.35 9.19 -6.91
C ILE A 290 -7.35 9.72 -7.96
N GLY A 291 -8.22 10.62 -7.52
CA GLY A 291 -9.31 11.16 -8.33
C GLY A 291 -8.95 12.43 -9.10
N GLY A 292 -7.87 13.13 -8.71
CA GLY A 292 -7.38 14.32 -9.40
C GLY A 292 -6.36 15.11 -8.60
N LEU A 293 -5.79 16.12 -9.26
CA LEU A 293 -4.77 17.01 -8.72
C LEU A 293 -5.35 18.39 -8.43
N SER A 294 -5.02 18.96 -7.27
CA SER A 294 -5.32 20.36 -6.97
C SER A 294 -4.23 21.28 -7.52
N THR A 295 -4.58 22.56 -7.72
CA THR A 295 -3.60 23.62 -8.00
C THR A 295 -2.47 23.58 -6.95
N PRO A 296 -1.20 23.59 -7.36
CA PRO A 296 -0.09 23.52 -6.41
C PRO A 296 -0.13 24.67 -5.41
N GLN A 297 0.03 24.33 -4.13
CA GLN A 297 0.14 25.31 -3.07
C GLN A 297 1.58 25.81 -2.98
N VAL A 298 1.84 27.05 -3.38
CA VAL A 298 3.15 27.68 -3.20
C VAL A 298 3.44 27.83 -1.71
N VAL A 299 4.51 27.21 -1.24
CA VAL A 299 4.93 27.21 0.17
C VAL A 299 6.22 27.98 0.41
N GLY A 300 6.83 28.52 -0.65
CA GLY A 300 7.98 29.39 -0.54
C GLY A 300 8.68 29.60 -1.87
N SER A 301 9.81 30.31 -1.80
CA SER A 301 10.77 30.38 -2.89
C SER A 301 11.74 29.20 -2.83
N TYR A 302 12.21 28.79 -3.99
CA TYR A 302 13.29 27.85 -4.19
C TYR A 302 14.49 28.57 -4.78
N THR A 303 15.64 28.38 -4.16
CA THR A 303 16.94 28.79 -4.69
C THR A 303 17.76 27.51 -4.86
N PRO A 304 18.23 27.22 -6.09
CA PRO A 304 19.04 26.03 -6.29
C PRO A 304 20.36 26.11 -5.49
N PRO A 305 20.96 24.97 -5.10
CA PRO A 305 22.31 24.96 -4.56
C PRO A 305 23.29 25.53 -5.59
N PRO A 306 24.48 26.02 -5.19
CA PRO A 306 25.43 26.65 -6.12
C PRO A 306 26.21 25.68 -7.01
N THR A 307 26.07 24.37 -6.80
CA THR A 307 26.74 23.32 -7.57
C THR A 307 25.81 22.11 -7.60
N PRO A 308 25.59 21.45 -8.76
CA PRO A 308 24.75 20.28 -8.80
C PRO A 308 25.39 19.18 -7.96
N PRO A 309 24.59 18.33 -7.30
CA PRO A 309 25.12 17.13 -6.69
C PRO A 309 25.78 16.24 -7.76
N SER A 310 26.75 15.43 -7.35
CA SER A 310 27.50 14.53 -8.25
C SER A 310 26.63 13.51 -8.99
N TYR A 311 25.39 13.30 -8.53
CA TYR A 311 24.41 12.41 -9.12
C TYR A 311 23.34 13.14 -9.95
N ALA A 312 23.53 14.44 -10.23
CA ALA A 312 22.60 15.19 -11.08
C ALA A 312 22.58 14.62 -12.50
N ALA A 313 21.38 14.53 -13.07
CA ALA A 313 21.15 14.13 -14.44
C ALA A 313 21.17 15.37 -15.36
N GLY A 314 21.70 15.19 -16.57
CA GLY A 314 21.89 16.25 -17.55
C GLY A 314 23.35 16.37 -18.00
N PRO A 315 23.72 17.45 -18.72
CA PRO A 315 22.89 18.58 -19.11
C PRO A 315 21.70 18.19 -20.01
N GLN A 316 20.56 18.88 -19.88
CA GLN A 316 19.34 18.69 -20.69
C GLN A 316 18.96 19.99 -21.40
N ASN A 317 18.44 19.91 -22.63
CA ASN A 317 18.01 21.08 -23.42
C ASN A 317 16.50 21.02 -23.70
N GLY A 318 15.81 22.16 -23.57
CA GLY A 318 14.39 22.31 -23.89
C GLY A 318 13.42 21.67 -22.89
N SER A 319 12.14 21.65 -23.26
CA SER A 319 11.09 21.01 -22.46
C SER A 319 11.31 19.51 -22.37
N CYS A 320 11.05 18.92 -21.20
CA CYS A 320 11.17 17.48 -21.00
C CYS A 320 10.13 16.96 -19.99
N GLU A 321 9.97 15.64 -19.98
CA GLU A 321 9.27 14.92 -18.92
C GLU A 321 10.25 14.05 -18.16
N ILE A 322 10.19 14.12 -16.83
CA ILE A 322 11.06 13.37 -15.92
C ILE A 322 10.18 12.43 -15.12
N ASN A 323 10.28 11.14 -15.40
CA ASN A 323 9.58 10.12 -14.63
C ASN A 323 10.22 9.96 -13.25
N PHE A 324 9.41 9.68 -12.22
CA PHE A 324 9.95 9.23 -10.94
C PHE A 324 10.70 7.93 -11.16
N GLU A 325 11.99 7.95 -10.83
CA GLU A 325 12.86 6.79 -10.94
C GLU A 325 12.33 5.72 -10.01
N LYS A 326 12.18 4.48 -10.50
CA LYS A 326 11.66 3.37 -9.70
C LYS A 326 12.60 3.05 -8.54
N PRO A 327 12.19 3.15 -7.27
CA PRO A 327 12.63 2.19 -6.26
C PRO A 327 11.74 0.96 -6.28
N TYR A 328 12.27 -0.15 -5.77
CA TYR A 328 11.50 -1.34 -5.43
C TYR A 328 10.59 -1.07 -4.22
N PRO A 329 9.69 -2.00 -3.83
CA PRO A 329 8.83 -1.82 -2.67
C PRO A 329 9.64 -1.47 -1.41
N SER A 330 9.56 -0.22 -0.95
CA SER A 330 10.15 0.26 0.31
C SER A 330 9.05 0.67 1.28
N ASP A 331 9.19 0.31 2.56
CA ASP A 331 8.24 0.71 3.61
C ASP A 331 8.55 2.11 4.17
N THR A 332 9.45 2.84 3.50
CA THR A 332 9.87 4.19 3.91
C THR A 332 8.80 5.21 3.50
N LYS A 333 8.15 5.81 4.49
CA LYS A 333 7.26 6.97 4.30
C LYS A 333 8.06 8.16 3.79
N LEU A 334 7.48 8.90 2.87
CA LEU A 334 8.04 10.16 2.40
C LEU A 334 7.77 11.27 3.41
N ASN A 335 8.61 12.30 3.40
CA ASN A 335 8.44 13.49 4.23
C ASN A 335 7.37 14.45 3.65
N LEU A 336 6.20 13.89 3.36
CA LEU A 336 5.04 14.49 2.70
C LEU A 336 3.77 14.11 3.47
N THR A 337 3.75 14.39 4.78
CA THR A 337 2.62 14.02 5.64
C THR A 337 1.52 15.08 5.60
N ALA A 338 0.30 14.63 5.35
CA ALA A 338 -0.94 15.35 5.61
C ALA A 338 -1.62 14.80 6.88
N GLN A 339 -2.32 15.64 7.63
CA GLN A 339 -3.13 15.24 8.77
C GLN A 339 -4.60 15.31 8.37
N ALA A 340 -5.37 14.27 8.69
CA ALA A 340 -6.80 14.21 8.44
C ALA A 340 -7.54 13.78 9.71
N VAL A 341 -8.77 14.28 9.87
CA VAL A 341 -9.68 13.84 10.94
C VAL A 341 -10.65 12.83 10.34
N LEU A 342 -10.69 11.64 10.91
CA LEU A 342 -11.63 10.57 10.58
C LEU A 342 -12.68 10.46 11.68
N ASN A 343 -13.94 10.65 11.32
CA ASN A 343 -15.08 10.50 12.22
C ASN A 343 -15.88 9.25 11.84
N ILE A 344 -16.01 8.31 12.76
CA ILE A 344 -16.70 7.04 12.58
C ILE A 344 -17.75 6.91 13.69
N GLY A 345 -18.99 7.27 13.36
CA GLY A 345 -20.03 7.46 14.37
C GLY A 345 -19.58 8.49 15.42
N GLU A 346 -19.50 8.07 16.68
CA GLU A 346 -19.08 8.92 17.80
C GLU A 346 -17.56 8.99 17.99
N VAL A 347 -16.79 8.13 17.28
CA VAL A 347 -15.33 8.09 17.39
C VAL A 347 -14.71 9.10 16.44
N SER A 348 -13.87 9.98 16.99
CA SER A 348 -13.09 10.95 16.21
C SER A 348 -11.60 10.73 16.43
N LEU A 349 -10.85 10.60 15.33
CA LEU A 349 -9.43 10.27 15.38
C LEU A 349 -8.62 11.05 14.34
N SER A 350 -7.42 11.46 14.71
CA SER A 350 -6.46 12.10 13.81
C SER A 350 -5.52 11.06 13.23
N ILE A 351 -5.46 10.99 11.90
CA ILE A 351 -4.54 10.13 11.15
C ILE A 351 -3.52 10.97 10.37
N SER A 352 -2.32 10.41 10.25
CA SER A 352 -1.31 10.90 9.33
C SER A 352 -1.36 10.10 8.03
N ILE A 353 -1.29 10.81 6.90
CA ILE A 353 -1.29 10.20 5.57
C ILE A 353 -0.03 10.66 4.85
N SER A 354 0.80 9.71 4.46
CA SER A 354 2.01 9.94 3.70
C SER A 354 2.01 9.04 2.45
N PRO A 355 2.53 9.54 1.32
CA PRO A 355 2.97 8.66 0.25
C PRO A 355 4.26 7.93 0.65
N TYR A 356 4.58 6.85 -0.06
CA TYR A 356 5.76 6.01 0.20
C TYR A 356 6.75 6.03 -0.96
N GLN A 357 8.01 5.70 -0.65
CA GLN A 357 8.99 5.38 -1.68
C GLN A 357 8.62 4.04 -2.33
N SER A 358 8.06 4.08 -3.52
CA SER A 358 7.77 2.86 -4.27
C SER A 358 7.62 3.17 -5.75
N GLY A 359 8.14 2.26 -6.57
CA GLY A 359 7.81 2.10 -7.98
C GLY A 359 7.08 0.78 -8.14
N ASP A 360 6.02 0.79 -8.93
CA ASP A 360 5.33 -0.43 -9.35
C ASP A 360 5.78 -0.77 -10.77
N ASP A 361 6.19 -2.01 -11.02
CA ASP A 361 6.57 -2.42 -12.39
C ASP A 361 5.35 -2.70 -13.28
N ARG A 362 4.15 -2.79 -12.70
CA ARG A 362 2.87 -3.07 -13.37
C ARG A 362 2.16 -1.78 -13.81
N HIS A 363 2.51 -0.66 -13.20
CA HIS A 363 1.87 0.64 -13.39
C HIS A 363 2.94 1.71 -13.67
N PRO A 364 2.74 2.63 -14.63
CA PRO A 364 3.62 3.78 -14.77
C PRO A 364 3.85 4.51 -13.45
N THR A 365 5.05 5.07 -13.27
CA THR A 365 5.30 5.99 -12.15
C THR A 365 4.78 7.39 -12.53
N PRO A 366 4.45 8.25 -11.56
CA PRO A 366 4.15 9.64 -11.87
C PRO A 366 5.36 10.34 -12.51
N TYR A 367 5.17 11.55 -13.02
CA TYR A 367 6.24 12.29 -13.69
C TYR A 367 6.16 13.79 -13.43
N LEU A 368 7.23 14.52 -13.75
CA LEU A 368 7.23 15.97 -13.84
C LEU A 368 7.29 16.41 -15.29
N SER A 369 6.47 17.40 -15.64
CA SER A 369 6.55 18.13 -16.89
C SER A 369 7.31 19.43 -16.67
N ILE A 370 8.42 19.59 -17.38
CA ILE A 370 9.22 20.81 -17.38
C ILE A 370 9.06 21.49 -18.73
N VAL A 371 8.65 22.76 -18.71
CA VAL A 371 8.52 23.60 -19.89
C VAL A 371 9.51 24.76 -19.80
N ASP A 372 10.39 24.86 -20.80
CA ASP A 372 11.29 26.01 -20.94
C ASP A 372 10.50 27.20 -21.46
N ILE A 373 10.47 28.26 -20.65
CA ILE A 373 9.81 29.54 -20.94
C ILE A 373 10.79 30.71 -20.92
N SER A 374 12.09 30.43 -20.86
CA SER A 374 13.12 31.45 -20.64
C SER A 374 13.14 32.49 -21.75
N GLY A 375 12.72 32.13 -22.97
CA GLY A 375 12.82 32.96 -24.17
C GLY A 375 14.25 33.41 -24.49
N LYS A 376 15.24 32.93 -23.72
CA LYS A 376 16.62 33.40 -23.66
C LYS A 376 17.64 32.27 -23.81
N GLY A 377 17.20 31.05 -24.12
CA GLY A 377 18.10 29.96 -24.49
C GLY A 377 19.14 29.68 -23.42
N TYR A 378 18.71 29.40 -22.18
CA TYR A 378 19.60 28.67 -21.29
C TYR A 378 20.04 27.41 -22.04
N PRO A 379 21.35 27.21 -22.26
CA PRO A 379 21.79 26.20 -23.19
C PRO A 379 21.47 24.80 -22.65
N TRP A 380 21.32 24.65 -21.34
CA TRP A 380 20.94 23.41 -20.68
C TRP A 380 20.62 23.59 -19.18
N TYR A 381 19.99 22.61 -18.55
CA TYR A 381 19.82 22.49 -17.09
C TYR A 381 20.19 21.10 -16.60
N TYR A 382 20.52 21.01 -15.31
CA TYR A 382 20.59 19.76 -14.56
C TYR A 382 19.34 19.58 -13.72
N TRP A 383 19.01 18.34 -13.41
CA TRP A 383 17.98 18.00 -12.44
C TRP A 383 18.43 16.83 -11.57
N TRP A 384 17.88 16.73 -10.37
CA TRP A 384 18.13 15.61 -9.47
C TRP A 384 16.97 15.41 -8.49
N TYR A 385 16.98 14.26 -7.82
CA TYR A 385 16.13 14.00 -6.67
C TYR A 385 16.73 14.62 -5.41
N LYS A 386 15.98 15.48 -4.71
CA LYS A 386 16.43 16.12 -3.47
C LYS A 386 16.81 15.05 -2.46
N ASN A 387 18.03 15.10 -1.92
CA ASN A 387 18.51 14.10 -0.95
C ASN A 387 18.36 12.65 -1.46
N ASN A 388 18.40 12.43 -2.78
CA ASN A 388 18.11 11.15 -3.42
C ASN A 388 16.68 10.61 -3.14
N ASP A 389 15.75 11.49 -2.74
CA ASP A 389 14.34 11.16 -2.54
C ASP A 389 13.60 11.19 -3.87
N ARG A 390 13.26 9.99 -4.36
CA ARG A 390 12.63 9.74 -5.65
C ARG A 390 11.19 10.25 -5.79
N MET A 391 10.70 11.07 -4.87
CA MET A 391 9.41 11.77 -4.94
C MET A 391 9.52 13.29 -4.76
N THR A 392 10.75 13.79 -4.60
CA THR A 392 11.04 15.22 -4.44
C THR A 392 12.13 15.62 -5.41
N TYR A 393 11.84 16.52 -6.36
CA TYR A 393 12.81 16.95 -7.37
C TYR A 393 13.37 18.34 -7.13
N GLU A 394 14.57 18.57 -7.63
CA GLU A 394 15.26 19.84 -7.70
C GLU A 394 15.87 20.02 -9.11
N VAL A 395 15.88 21.26 -9.61
CA VAL A 395 16.34 21.61 -10.97
C VAL A 395 17.25 22.84 -10.86
N GLU A 396 18.32 22.88 -11.64
CA GLU A 396 19.27 24.00 -11.68
C GLU A 396 19.79 24.30 -13.09
N PHE A 397 19.93 25.58 -13.42
CA PHE A 397 20.48 26.05 -14.70
C PHE A 397 21.99 26.22 -14.64
N TYR A 398 22.65 25.84 -15.74
CA TYR A 398 24.04 26.16 -15.99
C TYR A 398 24.23 26.52 -17.45
N GLY A 399 24.96 27.59 -17.68
CA GLY A 399 25.25 28.07 -19.02
C GLY A 399 25.13 29.57 -19.09
N SER A 400 26.27 30.20 -19.39
CA SER A 400 26.39 31.55 -19.93
C SER A 400 26.77 31.45 -21.40
#